data_AF-A0A125SQ14-F1
#
_entry.id   AF-A0A125SQ14-F1
#
_cell.length_a   1.000
_cell.length_b   1.000
_cell.length_c   1.000
_cell.angle_alpha   90.00
_cell.angle_beta   90.00
_cell.angle_gamma   90.00
#
_symmetry.space_group_name_H-M   'P 1'
#
loop_
_entity.id
_entity.type
_entity.pdbx_description
1 polymer ?
#
loop_
_entity_poly.entity_id
_entity_poly.type
_entity_poly.pdbx_seq_one_letter_code
_entity_poly.pdbx_strand_id
1 'polypeptide(L)'
;MNRSILTSVIAVAVAASFSGCDEKAKYDSAHQAGANPPLPSAQSFFTPPMQVPKHVGWQNNETPKVADGLKIEKIASGLEHPRQVYGLPNGDILVAESSSPDAEPVTTPKQLIAGMVQSRSGKEAKGGNRITLLRKRTDGSGEWDKHVFIDHLHSPFGMQLVGDTLYVADTDAILKFPYKSGDTAITTTGVELTDLPDRVNHHWTKALLASPDGKKLFVGVGSNSNASENGLDVEYRRANVLEVDIATGGSRIFAAGIRNPTGLQWEPKTGQLWAVANERDEIGADLVPDYLTSVKDGAFYGWPYSYYGQNVDRRVQPQRPDLVAKAIPPDYAIGSHVAPLGLLFYTGDNLPAQFKGGAFIGEHGSWDRSPLSGYAVAYVAFENGKPVGTPKPVVTGFVTADEKELRGAPVGLAQGQDGALIIADDAGNTVWRVTKAGG
;
A
#
# COMPACT_ATOMS: atom_id res chain seq x y z
N MET A 1 -49.65 -23.95 41.80
CA MET A 1 -49.67 -22.54 41.36
C MET A 1 -48.27 -21.95 41.52
N ASN A 2 -47.73 -21.46 40.40
CA ASN A 2 -46.67 -20.47 40.22
C ASN A 2 -45.25 -20.75 40.76
N ARG A 3 -44.52 -21.64 40.08
CA ARG A 3 -43.05 -21.66 40.08
C ARG A 3 -42.40 -21.49 38.69
N SER A 4 -43.20 -21.13 37.68
CA SER A 4 -42.73 -20.99 36.28
C SER A 4 -42.64 -19.55 35.78
N ILE A 5 -42.71 -18.54 36.67
CA ILE A 5 -42.70 -17.12 36.27
C ILE A 5 -41.36 -16.43 36.57
N LEU A 6 -40.50 -16.99 37.44
CA LEU A 6 -39.22 -16.34 37.79
C LEU A 6 -38.05 -16.62 36.84
N THR A 7 -38.09 -17.70 36.04
CA THR A 7 -37.01 -18.03 35.09
C THR A 7 -37.08 -17.27 33.77
N SER A 8 -38.22 -16.67 33.45
CA SER A 8 -38.40 -15.91 32.19
C SER A 8 -38.01 -14.44 32.30
N VAL A 9 -37.83 -13.89 33.50
CA VAL A 9 -37.46 -12.47 33.68
C VAL A 9 -35.93 -12.26 33.68
N ILE A 10 -35.14 -13.27 34.05
CA ILE A 10 -33.67 -13.19 34.01
C ILE A 10 -33.12 -13.48 32.61
N ALA A 11 -33.80 -14.32 31.81
CA ALA A 11 -33.39 -14.61 30.43
C ALA A 11 -33.63 -13.42 29.46
N VAL A 12 -34.56 -12.51 29.77
CA VAL A 12 -34.82 -11.31 28.96
C VAL A 12 -33.90 -10.14 29.35
N ALA A 13 -33.41 -10.10 30.60
CA ALA A 13 -32.45 -9.08 31.05
C ALA A 13 -31.02 -9.28 30.51
N VAL A 14 -30.62 -10.53 30.23
CA VAL A 14 -29.31 -10.82 29.61
C VAL A 14 -29.35 -10.62 28.08
N ALA A 15 -30.50 -10.82 27.44
CA ALA A 15 -30.66 -10.55 26.00
C ALA A 15 -30.74 -9.05 25.67
N ALA A 16 -31.13 -8.20 26.62
CA ALA A 16 -31.24 -6.75 26.43
C ALA A 16 -29.93 -5.97 26.69
N SER A 17 -28.82 -6.65 26.99
CA SER A 17 -27.48 -6.03 27.14
C SER A 17 -26.51 -6.40 26.01
N PHE A 18 -26.96 -7.18 25.02
CA PHE A 18 -26.19 -7.52 23.81
C PHE A 18 -26.49 -6.59 22.62
N SER A 19 -26.87 -5.35 22.88
CA SER A 19 -26.61 -4.26 21.94
C SER A 19 -25.14 -3.89 22.03
N GLY A 20 -24.26 -4.84 21.67
CA GLY A 20 -22.88 -4.49 21.33
C GLY A 20 -23.00 -3.41 20.27
N CYS A 21 -22.53 -2.19 20.59
CA CYS A 21 -22.62 -1.06 19.69
C CYS A 21 -21.88 -1.46 18.41
N ASP A 22 -22.65 -1.77 17.38
CA ASP A 22 -22.19 -2.05 16.02
C ASP A 22 -21.76 -0.70 15.44
N GLU A 23 -20.68 -0.12 16.00
CA GLU A 23 -20.21 1.22 15.65
C GLU A 23 -19.46 1.15 14.32
N LYS A 24 -20.26 1.11 13.25
CA LYS A 24 -19.85 1.49 11.90
C LYS A 24 -19.12 2.83 11.94
N ALA A 25 -18.33 3.08 10.91
CA ALA A 25 -17.71 4.37 10.72
C ALA A 25 -18.75 5.50 10.80
N LYS A 26 -18.42 6.51 11.58
CA LYS A 26 -19.18 7.74 11.81
C LYS A 26 -18.80 8.82 10.79
N TYR A 27 -17.57 8.77 10.28
CA TYR A 27 -17.11 9.67 9.24
C TYR A 27 -17.12 8.96 7.88
N ASP A 28 -17.44 9.68 6.81
CA ASP A 28 -17.04 9.22 5.48
C ASP A 28 -15.54 9.48 5.27
N SER A 29 -14.92 8.73 4.36
CA SER A 29 -13.47 8.83 4.13
C SER A 29 -13.04 10.22 3.66
N ALA A 30 -13.91 10.97 2.96
CA ALA A 30 -13.60 12.32 2.49
C ALA A 30 -13.53 13.34 3.64
N HIS A 31 -14.39 13.22 4.67
CA HIS A 31 -14.33 14.03 5.88
C HIS A 31 -13.14 13.67 6.78
N GLN A 32 -12.56 12.49 6.62
CA GLN A 32 -11.33 12.09 7.31
C GLN A 32 -10.04 12.42 6.54
N ALA A 33 -10.15 12.99 5.34
CA ALA A 33 -9.01 13.37 4.54
C ALA A 33 -8.60 14.83 4.76
N GLY A 34 -7.34 15.15 4.50
CA GLY A 34 -6.81 16.52 4.64
C GLY A 34 -5.77 16.67 5.73
N ALA A 35 -5.26 17.90 5.88
CA ALA A 35 -4.20 18.22 6.83
C ALA A 35 -4.62 18.17 8.31
N ASN A 36 -5.92 18.26 8.60
CA ASN A 36 -6.45 18.29 9.96
C ASN A 36 -7.67 17.35 10.06
N PRO A 37 -7.48 16.03 10.00
CA PRO A 37 -8.58 15.08 10.08
C PRO A 37 -9.18 15.05 11.50
N PRO A 38 -10.47 14.72 11.64
CA PRO A 38 -11.00 14.31 12.94
C PRO A 38 -10.28 13.04 13.41
N LEU A 39 -9.82 13.04 14.67
CA LEU A 39 -9.23 11.90 15.34
C LEU A 39 -10.12 11.50 16.53
N PRO A 40 -11.09 10.60 16.35
CA PRO A 40 -11.93 10.15 17.45
C PRO A 40 -11.11 9.40 18.50
N SER A 41 -11.66 9.26 19.71
CA SER A 41 -11.04 8.47 20.77
C SER A 41 -10.87 7.00 20.35
N ALA A 42 -9.73 6.41 20.70
CA ALA A 42 -9.47 5.00 20.46
C ALA A 42 -10.53 4.12 21.13
N GLN A 43 -11.02 3.12 20.41
CA GLN A 43 -12.04 2.18 20.85
C GLN A 43 -11.43 0.78 20.99
N SER A 44 -11.94 -0.01 21.93
CA SER A 44 -11.58 -1.42 22.07
C SER A 44 -12.77 -2.27 21.66
N PHE A 45 -12.51 -3.27 20.81
CA PHE A 45 -13.55 -4.14 20.29
C PHE A 45 -13.31 -5.58 20.75
N PHE A 46 -14.40 -6.30 21.01
CA PHE A 46 -14.34 -7.76 21.14
C PHE A 46 -14.19 -8.41 19.76
N THR A 47 -14.85 -7.85 18.74
CA THR A 47 -14.69 -8.19 17.32
C THR A 47 -14.61 -6.90 16.49
N PRO A 48 -13.58 -6.70 15.66
CA PRO A 48 -13.47 -5.50 14.83
C PRO A 48 -14.64 -5.43 13.83
N PRO A 49 -15.07 -4.22 13.41
CA PRO A 49 -16.13 -4.02 12.43
C PRO A 49 -15.64 -4.43 11.03
N MET A 50 -15.52 -5.74 10.81
CA MET A 50 -15.00 -6.29 9.56
C MET A 50 -16.07 -6.35 8.48
N GLN A 51 -15.70 -5.92 7.29
CA GLN A 51 -16.48 -6.14 6.08
C GLN A 51 -15.52 -6.68 5.01
N VAL A 52 -15.75 -7.93 4.60
CA VAL A 52 -14.89 -8.62 3.64
C VAL A 52 -15.71 -8.98 2.41
N PRO A 53 -15.55 -8.26 1.28
CA PRO A 53 -16.22 -8.62 0.05
C PRO A 53 -15.74 -9.98 -0.45
N LYS A 54 -16.64 -10.74 -1.09
CA LYS A 54 -16.29 -12.00 -1.73
C LYS A 54 -15.42 -11.72 -2.95
N HIS A 55 -14.21 -12.28 -3.00
CA HIS A 55 -13.39 -12.22 -4.21
C HIS A 55 -14.02 -13.01 -5.35
N VAL A 56 -14.20 -12.33 -6.48
CA VAL A 56 -14.78 -12.89 -7.72
C VAL A 56 -13.94 -12.56 -8.95
N GLY A 57 -13.01 -11.59 -8.87
CA GLY A 57 -12.21 -11.15 -10.01
C GLY A 57 -13.04 -10.44 -11.09
N TRP A 58 -12.36 -9.86 -12.07
CA TRP A 58 -12.98 -9.28 -13.26
C TRP A 58 -13.66 -10.36 -14.11
N GLN A 59 -14.93 -10.15 -14.44
CA GLN A 59 -15.69 -11.09 -15.28
C GLN A 59 -15.79 -10.56 -16.70
N ASN A 60 -15.78 -11.44 -17.70
CA ASN A 60 -15.87 -11.06 -19.11
C ASN A 60 -14.83 -9.95 -19.48
N ASN A 61 -15.26 -8.95 -20.24
CA ASN A 61 -14.48 -7.75 -20.59
C ASN A 61 -14.78 -6.57 -19.65
N GLU A 62 -15.17 -6.83 -18.39
CA GLU A 62 -15.32 -5.78 -17.39
C GLU A 62 -14.00 -5.03 -17.17
N THR A 63 -14.14 -3.74 -16.85
CA THR A 63 -13.05 -2.83 -16.55
C THR A 63 -13.45 -1.94 -15.37
N PRO A 64 -12.47 -1.40 -14.62
CA PRO A 64 -12.72 -0.33 -13.68
C PRO A 64 -13.37 0.87 -14.38
N LYS A 65 -14.08 1.68 -13.62
CA LYS A 65 -14.59 2.98 -14.08
C LYS A 65 -13.50 4.03 -13.93
N VAL A 66 -13.47 5.00 -14.85
CA VAL A 66 -12.56 6.15 -14.78
C VAL A 66 -13.32 7.45 -14.75
N ALA A 67 -12.72 8.49 -14.16
CA ALA A 67 -13.24 9.85 -14.17
C ALA A 67 -13.38 10.40 -15.60
N ASP A 68 -14.23 11.42 -15.76
CA ASP A 68 -14.52 12.04 -17.05
C ASP A 68 -13.25 12.51 -17.78
N GLY A 69 -13.23 12.34 -19.10
CA GLY A 69 -12.09 12.70 -19.94
C GLY A 69 -10.95 11.67 -19.92
N LEU A 70 -11.15 10.51 -19.29
CA LEU A 70 -10.19 9.39 -19.31
C LEU A 70 -10.75 8.17 -20.04
N LYS A 71 -9.85 7.30 -20.49
CA LYS A 71 -10.12 5.94 -20.95
C LYS A 71 -9.17 4.97 -20.24
N ILE A 72 -9.64 3.74 -20.02
CA ILE A 72 -8.88 2.66 -19.39
C ILE A 72 -8.83 1.45 -20.31
N GLU A 73 -7.68 0.79 -20.35
CA GLU A 73 -7.47 -0.45 -21.10
C GLU A 73 -6.73 -1.47 -20.24
N LYS A 74 -7.02 -2.75 -20.50
CA LYS A 74 -6.32 -3.88 -19.90
C LYS A 74 -5.08 -4.16 -20.73
N ILE A 75 -3.89 -4.01 -20.16
CA ILE A 75 -2.63 -4.25 -20.89
C ILE A 75 -1.99 -5.59 -20.57
N ALA A 76 -2.32 -6.20 -19.42
CA ALA A 76 -1.92 -7.55 -19.10
C ALA A 76 -2.93 -8.21 -18.14
N SER A 77 -3.06 -9.54 -18.22
CA SER A 77 -3.87 -10.34 -17.32
C SER A 77 -3.23 -11.71 -17.06
N GLY A 78 -3.82 -12.47 -16.13
CA GLY A 78 -3.29 -13.78 -15.74
C GLY A 78 -1.89 -13.66 -15.15
N LEU A 79 -1.69 -12.60 -14.36
CA LEU A 79 -0.50 -12.39 -13.54
C LEU A 79 -0.68 -13.11 -12.20
N GLU A 80 0.41 -13.43 -11.54
CA GLU A 80 0.48 -14.09 -10.25
C GLU A 80 0.65 -13.03 -9.17
N HIS A 81 -0.47 -12.41 -8.78
CA HIS A 81 -0.54 -11.42 -7.70
C HIS A 81 0.36 -10.19 -7.98
N PRO A 82 0.08 -9.38 -9.02
CA PRO A 82 0.92 -8.25 -9.41
C PRO A 82 0.87 -7.13 -8.36
N ARG A 83 2.04 -6.72 -7.85
CA ARG A 83 2.16 -5.75 -6.75
C ARG A 83 2.64 -4.38 -7.22
N GLN A 84 3.93 -4.21 -7.43
CA GLN A 84 4.50 -2.94 -7.90
C GLN A 84 4.70 -2.96 -9.42
N VAL A 85 4.60 -1.77 -10.02
CA VAL A 85 4.92 -1.54 -11.43
C VAL A 85 6.00 -0.48 -11.56
N TYR A 86 6.85 -0.61 -12.57
CA TYR A 86 7.92 0.34 -12.83
C TYR A 86 8.08 0.57 -14.33
N GLY A 87 8.04 1.83 -14.76
CA GLY A 87 8.23 2.21 -16.17
C GLY A 87 9.72 2.34 -16.50
N LEU A 88 10.19 1.60 -17.50
CA LEU A 88 11.56 1.69 -18.00
C LEU A 88 11.70 2.81 -19.05
N PRO A 89 12.92 3.38 -19.23
CA PRO A 89 13.15 4.46 -20.20
C PRO A 89 12.82 4.12 -21.65
N ASN A 90 12.80 2.83 -22.02
CA ASN A 90 12.47 2.34 -23.36
C ASN A 90 10.96 2.11 -23.58
N GLY A 91 10.12 2.38 -22.58
CA GLY A 91 8.66 2.21 -22.66
C GLY A 91 8.14 0.86 -22.18
N ASP A 92 9.02 -0.08 -21.81
CA ASP A 92 8.60 -1.32 -21.16
C ASP A 92 8.10 -1.04 -19.74
N ILE A 93 7.20 -1.89 -19.26
CA ILE A 93 6.70 -1.87 -17.88
C ILE A 93 7.16 -3.15 -17.18
N LEU A 94 7.85 -3.01 -16.06
CA LEU A 94 8.13 -4.12 -15.16
C LEU A 94 6.99 -4.27 -14.14
N VAL A 95 6.66 -5.51 -13.81
CA VAL A 95 5.62 -5.89 -12.85
C VAL A 95 6.22 -6.88 -11.86
N ALA A 96 6.22 -6.56 -10.57
CA ALA A 96 6.57 -7.52 -9.54
C ALA A 96 5.36 -8.42 -9.26
N GLU A 97 5.51 -9.73 -9.49
CA GLU A 97 4.50 -10.75 -9.18
C GLU A 97 4.91 -11.43 -7.87
N SER A 98 4.22 -11.13 -6.77
CA SER A 98 4.67 -11.56 -5.44
C SER A 98 3.55 -11.67 -4.41
N SER A 99 3.79 -12.56 -3.46
CA SER A 99 2.97 -12.75 -2.26
C SER A 99 3.86 -12.69 -1.02
N SER A 100 3.26 -12.71 0.16
CA SER A 100 4.02 -12.91 1.39
C SER A 100 4.87 -14.18 1.28
N PRO A 101 6.08 -14.20 1.89
CA PRO A 101 6.83 -15.44 2.03
C PRO A 101 6.03 -16.47 2.82
N ASP A 102 6.42 -17.74 2.76
CA ASP A 102 5.71 -18.84 3.42
C ASP A 102 5.36 -18.46 4.87
N ALA A 103 4.07 -18.61 5.20
CA ALA A 103 3.52 -18.11 6.44
C ALA A 103 4.19 -18.77 7.66
N GLU A 104 4.63 -17.95 8.61
CA GLU A 104 4.96 -18.40 9.96
C GLU A 104 3.79 -19.22 10.53
N PRO A 105 4.05 -20.26 11.35
CA PRO A 105 3.00 -21.07 11.95
C PRO A 105 1.95 -20.19 12.64
N VAL A 106 0.67 -20.48 12.40
CA VAL A 106 -0.43 -19.83 13.09
C VAL A 106 -0.33 -20.16 14.59
N THR A 107 0.05 -19.17 15.38
CA THR A 107 0.29 -19.30 16.83
C THR A 107 -0.73 -18.55 17.66
N THR A 108 -1.59 -17.72 17.04
CA THR A 108 -2.58 -16.92 17.75
C THR A 108 -3.99 -16.97 17.12
N PRO A 109 -5.07 -16.83 17.93
CA PRO A 109 -6.43 -16.68 17.40
C PRO A 109 -6.62 -15.53 16.41
N LYS A 110 -5.81 -14.46 16.53
CA LYS A 110 -5.81 -13.32 15.60
C LYS A 110 -5.34 -13.72 14.20
N GLN A 111 -4.28 -14.52 14.10
CA GLN A 111 -3.77 -15.03 12.83
C GLN A 111 -4.76 -15.96 12.12
N LEU A 112 -5.61 -16.69 12.87
CA LEU A 112 -6.71 -17.47 12.29
C LEU A 112 -7.77 -16.56 11.64
N ILE A 113 -8.13 -15.45 12.29
CA ILE A 113 -9.08 -14.47 11.72
C ILE A 113 -8.47 -13.77 10.51
N ALA A 114 -7.19 -13.37 10.59
CA ALA A 114 -6.46 -12.79 9.47
C ALA A 114 -6.42 -13.73 8.25
N GLY A 115 -6.13 -15.03 8.44
CA GLY A 115 -6.16 -16.02 7.35
C GLY A 115 -7.57 -16.23 6.77
N MET A 116 -8.62 -16.18 7.60
CA MET A 116 -10.01 -16.22 7.10
C MET A 116 -10.40 -14.97 6.29
N VAL A 117 -9.89 -13.79 6.66
CA VAL A 117 -10.07 -12.55 5.89
C VAL A 117 -9.28 -12.61 4.59
N GLN A 118 -8.02 -13.04 4.63
CA GLN A 118 -7.12 -13.13 3.48
C GLN A 118 -7.64 -14.11 2.42
N SER A 119 -8.04 -15.33 2.83
CA SER A 119 -8.62 -16.34 1.93
C SER A 119 -9.92 -15.89 1.25
N ARG A 120 -10.75 -15.08 1.92
CA ARG A 120 -12.02 -14.57 1.36
C ARG A 120 -11.86 -13.33 0.48
N SER A 121 -10.82 -12.54 0.72
CA SER A 121 -10.53 -11.27 0.01
C SER A 121 -9.61 -11.44 -1.20
N GLY A 122 -9.12 -12.65 -1.48
CA GLY A 122 -8.17 -12.90 -2.58
C GLY A 122 -6.73 -12.47 -2.27
N LYS A 123 -6.46 -11.97 -1.05
CA LYS A 123 -5.13 -11.51 -0.59
C LYS A 123 -4.12 -12.65 -0.35
N GLU A 124 -4.55 -13.90 -0.47
CA GLU A 124 -3.76 -15.13 -0.24
C GLU A 124 -3.25 -15.80 -1.54
N ALA A 125 -3.37 -15.14 -2.69
CA ALA A 125 -2.91 -15.70 -3.97
C ALA A 125 -1.40 -15.99 -3.92
N LYS A 126 -1.00 -17.18 -4.40
CA LYS A 126 0.42 -17.53 -4.58
C LYS A 126 1.05 -16.54 -5.56
N GLY A 127 2.10 -15.84 -5.12
CA GLY A 127 2.88 -14.96 -5.97
C GLY A 127 3.80 -15.75 -6.89
N GLY A 128 4.21 -15.11 -7.99
CA GLY A 128 5.13 -15.72 -8.95
C GLY A 128 6.60 -15.67 -8.54
N ASN A 129 6.95 -14.86 -7.52
CA ASN A 129 8.32 -14.64 -7.09
C ASN A 129 9.24 -14.26 -8.27
N ARG A 130 8.73 -13.34 -9.10
CA ARG A 130 9.36 -12.94 -10.36
C ARG A 130 9.06 -11.49 -10.71
N ILE A 131 9.87 -10.94 -11.61
CA ILE A 131 9.55 -9.72 -12.35
C ILE A 131 9.10 -10.13 -13.76
N THR A 132 7.93 -9.65 -14.16
CA THR A 132 7.44 -9.75 -15.54
C THR A 132 7.66 -8.44 -16.28
N LEU A 133 8.11 -8.53 -17.52
CA LEU A 133 8.22 -7.39 -18.44
C LEU A 133 7.03 -7.40 -19.40
N LEU A 134 6.36 -6.25 -19.50
CA LEU A 134 5.32 -5.96 -20.46
C LEU A 134 5.88 -5.02 -21.53
N ARG A 135 5.83 -5.45 -22.79
CA ARG A 135 6.31 -4.66 -23.95
C ARG A 135 5.18 -4.41 -24.91
N LYS A 136 4.90 -3.13 -25.20
CA LYS A 136 3.91 -2.77 -26.21
C LYS A 136 4.40 -3.16 -27.60
N ARG A 137 3.58 -3.85 -28.39
CA ARG A 137 3.89 -4.20 -29.77
C ARG A 137 3.93 -2.97 -30.67
N THR A 138 4.86 -2.98 -31.62
CA THR A 138 5.06 -1.89 -32.59
C THR A 138 4.39 -2.16 -33.94
N ASP A 139 3.59 -3.22 -34.05
CA ASP A 139 2.87 -3.63 -35.27
C ASP A 139 1.55 -2.85 -35.49
N GLY A 140 1.22 -1.92 -34.60
CA GLY A 140 -0.01 -1.12 -34.65
C GLY A 140 -1.23 -1.79 -34.03
N SER A 141 -1.12 -3.02 -33.50
CA SER A 141 -2.22 -3.71 -32.81
C SER A 141 -2.62 -3.05 -31.49
N GLY A 142 -1.67 -2.38 -30.82
CA GLY A 142 -1.84 -1.87 -29.47
C GLY A 142 -1.73 -2.93 -28.38
N GLU A 143 -1.47 -4.20 -28.75
CA GLU A 143 -1.28 -5.31 -27.82
C GLU A 143 0.06 -5.22 -27.08
N TRP A 144 0.18 -5.98 -25.99
CA TRP A 144 1.37 -6.06 -25.16
C TRP A 144 1.86 -7.51 -25.08
N ASP A 145 3.16 -7.71 -25.28
CA ASP A 145 3.84 -8.97 -25.03
C ASP A 145 4.22 -9.07 -23.54
N LYS A 146 4.15 -10.30 -23.01
CA LYS A 146 4.47 -10.62 -21.62
C LYS A 146 5.68 -11.56 -21.58
N HIS A 147 6.72 -11.19 -20.83
CA HIS A 147 7.93 -11.98 -20.67
C HIS A 147 8.27 -12.16 -19.18
N VAL A 148 8.66 -13.36 -18.77
CA VAL A 148 9.33 -13.55 -17.48
C VAL A 148 10.71 -12.89 -17.59
N PHE A 149 10.90 -11.79 -16.87
CA PHE A 149 12.09 -10.96 -16.99
C PHE A 149 13.18 -11.38 -16.02
N ILE A 150 12.83 -11.55 -14.74
CA ILE A 150 13.69 -12.12 -13.70
C ILE A 150 12.84 -13.13 -12.95
N ASP A 151 13.38 -14.30 -12.64
CA ASP A 151 12.67 -15.38 -11.94
C ASP A 151 13.41 -15.79 -10.65
N HIS A 152 12.77 -16.60 -9.82
CA HIS A 152 13.34 -17.15 -8.58
C HIS A 152 13.78 -16.07 -7.56
N LEU A 153 12.99 -15.00 -7.44
CA LEU A 153 13.16 -13.97 -6.43
C LEU A 153 12.48 -14.36 -5.11
N HIS A 154 12.69 -13.56 -4.06
CA HIS A 154 12.10 -13.78 -2.75
C HIS A 154 11.10 -12.67 -2.39
N SER A 155 9.82 -12.89 -2.73
CA SER A 155 8.72 -11.94 -2.49
C SER A 155 9.05 -10.51 -2.94
N PRO A 156 9.43 -10.30 -4.22
CA PRO A 156 9.91 -9.00 -4.71
C PRO A 156 8.83 -7.93 -4.64
N PHE A 157 9.21 -6.69 -4.35
CA PHE A 157 8.26 -5.55 -4.35
C PHE A 157 8.84 -4.33 -5.08
N GLY A 158 9.70 -3.55 -4.44
CA GLY A 158 10.26 -2.34 -5.05
C GLY A 158 11.23 -2.65 -6.19
N MET A 159 11.18 -1.86 -7.26
CA MET A 159 12.10 -1.96 -8.40
C MET A 159 12.62 -0.58 -8.75
N GLN A 160 13.89 -0.48 -9.11
CA GLN A 160 14.49 0.79 -9.51
C GLN A 160 15.66 0.59 -10.47
N LEU A 161 15.66 1.28 -11.61
CA LEU A 161 16.81 1.35 -12.50
C LEU A 161 17.70 2.54 -12.11
N VAL A 162 19.01 2.31 -12.02
CA VAL A 162 20.04 3.36 -11.90
C VAL A 162 21.18 3.04 -12.87
N GLY A 163 21.36 3.89 -13.89
CA GLY A 163 22.27 3.58 -15.00
C GLY A 163 21.90 2.26 -15.66
N ASP A 164 22.86 1.36 -15.80
CA ASP A 164 22.68 0.02 -16.38
C ASP A 164 22.49 -1.06 -15.30
N THR A 165 22.02 -0.70 -14.10
CA THR A 165 21.78 -1.65 -13.00
C THR A 165 20.33 -1.55 -12.53
N LEU A 166 19.62 -2.67 -12.62
CA LEU A 166 18.28 -2.81 -12.05
C LEU A 166 18.41 -3.34 -10.62
N TYR A 167 17.80 -2.63 -9.69
CA TYR A 167 17.70 -3.03 -8.28
C TYR A 167 16.29 -3.57 -8.03
N VAL A 168 16.22 -4.70 -7.33
CA VAL A 168 14.98 -5.30 -6.87
C VAL A 168 15.06 -5.44 -5.36
N ALA A 169 14.07 -4.91 -4.64
CA ALA A 169 13.92 -5.11 -3.21
C ALA A 169 13.08 -6.38 -2.99
N ASP A 170 13.80 -7.46 -2.69
CA ASP A 170 13.23 -8.66 -2.12
C ASP A 170 12.90 -8.42 -0.65
N THR A 171 12.20 -9.36 -0.04
CA THR A 171 11.71 -9.16 1.32
C THR A 171 12.82 -9.09 2.37
N ASP A 172 13.95 -9.72 2.09
CA ASP A 172 15.14 -9.90 2.93
C ASP A 172 16.39 -9.16 2.44
N ALA A 173 16.41 -8.67 1.20
CA ALA A 173 17.58 -8.01 0.63
C ALA A 173 17.25 -7.06 -0.52
N ILE A 174 18.21 -6.19 -0.85
CA ILE A 174 18.26 -5.51 -2.15
C ILE A 174 19.21 -6.29 -3.05
N LEU A 175 18.69 -6.78 -4.17
CA LEU A 175 19.46 -7.43 -5.21
C LEU A 175 19.76 -6.45 -6.35
N LYS A 176 20.92 -6.61 -6.99
CA LYS A 176 21.30 -5.89 -8.22
C LYS A 176 21.48 -6.85 -9.38
N PHE A 177 21.02 -6.40 -10.55
CA PHE A 177 21.06 -7.13 -11.81
C PHE A 177 21.63 -6.22 -12.90
N PRO A 178 22.50 -6.74 -13.78
CA PRO A 178 22.88 -6.00 -14.98
C PRO A 178 21.64 -5.82 -15.87
N TYR A 179 21.40 -4.59 -16.32
CA TYR A 179 20.30 -4.26 -17.21
C TYR A 179 20.83 -3.72 -18.52
N LYS A 180 20.27 -4.20 -19.62
CA LYS A 180 20.50 -3.65 -20.95
C LYS A 180 19.16 -3.35 -21.60
N SER A 181 19.02 -2.12 -22.09
CA SER A 181 17.79 -1.69 -22.76
C SER A 181 17.45 -2.59 -23.95
N GLY A 182 16.19 -3.05 -23.99
CA GLY A 182 15.66 -3.92 -25.04
C GLY A 182 15.70 -5.41 -24.71
N ASP A 183 16.46 -5.83 -23.69
CA ASP A 183 16.42 -7.21 -23.21
C ASP A 183 14.99 -7.57 -22.76
N THR A 184 14.60 -8.83 -22.96
CA THR A 184 13.30 -9.37 -22.53
C THR A 184 13.45 -10.41 -21.41
N ALA A 185 14.68 -10.69 -20.99
CA ALA A 185 15.02 -11.54 -19.85
C ALA A 185 16.40 -11.19 -19.31
N ILE A 186 16.57 -11.31 -17.99
CA ILE A 186 17.84 -11.29 -17.26
C ILE A 186 17.97 -12.67 -16.61
N THR A 187 18.95 -13.45 -17.07
CA THR A 187 19.21 -14.81 -16.57
C THR A 187 20.39 -14.89 -15.62
N THR A 188 21.08 -13.77 -15.38
CA THR A 188 22.15 -13.70 -14.39
C THR A 188 21.59 -13.77 -12.97
N THR A 189 22.25 -14.51 -12.09
CA THR A 189 21.94 -14.53 -10.67
C THR A 189 22.07 -13.13 -10.07
N GLY A 190 21.08 -12.73 -9.28
CA GLY A 190 21.11 -11.46 -8.54
C GLY A 190 22.28 -11.43 -7.57
N VAL A 191 22.97 -10.30 -7.51
CA VAL A 191 24.01 -10.07 -6.51
C VAL A 191 23.41 -9.26 -5.38
N GLU A 192 23.57 -9.70 -4.14
CA GLU A 192 23.12 -8.91 -2.98
C GLU A 192 23.92 -7.61 -2.89
N LEU A 193 23.20 -6.49 -2.72
CA LEU A 193 23.78 -5.21 -2.34
C LEU A 193 23.84 -5.06 -0.82
N THR A 194 22.73 -5.36 -0.13
CA THR A 194 22.61 -5.29 1.33
C THR A 194 21.39 -6.05 1.81
N ASP A 195 21.44 -6.48 3.08
CA ASP A 195 20.31 -7.04 3.82
C ASP A 195 19.20 -6.02 4.11
N LEU A 196 17.98 -6.53 4.23
CA LEU A 196 16.80 -5.83 4.73
C LEU A 196 16.15 -6.64 5.86
N PRO A 197 15.46 -5.97 6.82
CA PRO A 197 14.79 -6.69 7.89
C PRO A 197 13.66 -7.61 7.40
N ASP A 198 13.74 -8.88 7.77
CA ASP A 198 12.82 -9.96 7.39
C ASP A 198 12.37 -10.83 8.59
N ARG A 199 13.08 -10.80 9.72
CA ARG A 199 12.79 -11.59 10.95
C ARG A 199 11.34 -11.41 11.41
N VAL A 200 10.53 -12.46 11.24
CA VAL A 200 9.05 -12.47 11.33
C VAL A 200 8.49 -11.39 10.39
N ASN A 201 7.68 -11.74 9.39
CA ASN A 201 7.48 -10.82 8.27
C ASN A 201 6.03 -10.44 7.99
N HIS A 202 5.40 -9.73 8.93
CA HIS A 202 4.03 -9.23 8.77
C HIS A 202 3.93 -8.19 7.64
N HIS A 203 4.75 -7.12 7.69
CA HIS A 203 4.93 -6.20 6.56
C HIS A 203 6.18 -6.58 5.77
N TRP A 204 6.01 -7.51 4.85
CA TRP A 204 7.08 -8.08 4.03
C TRP A 204 7.49 -7.21 2.84
N THR A 205 6.60 -6.34 2.35
CA THR A 205 6.86 -5.47 1.18
C THR A 205 7.94 -4.44 1.48
N LYS A 206 8.83 -4.20 0.50
CA LYS A 206 9.92 -3.22 0.59
C LYS A 206 9.83 -2.22 -0.57
N ALA A 207 9.32 -1.01 -0.32
CA ALA A 207 9.30 0.05 -1.33
C ALA A 207 10.73 0.47 -1.67
N LEU A 208 11.02 0.83 -2.92
CA LEU A 208 12.36 1.18 -3.37
C LEU A 208 12.33 2.41 -4.27
N LEU A 209 13.19 3.39 -4.00
CA LEU A 209 13.32 4.62 -4.79
C LEU A 209 14.77 5.07 -4.84
N ALA A 210 15.32 5.35 -6.02
CA ALA A 210 16.66 5.94 -6.12
C ALA A 210 16.65 7.43 -5.82
N SER A 211 17.73 7.95 -5.23
CA SER A 211 17.98 9.39 -5.21
C SER A 211 18.09 9.95 -6.63
N PRO A 212 17.77 11.23 -6.87
CA PRO A 212 17.84 11.83 -8.20
C PRO A 212 19.25 11.76 -8.83
N ASP A 213 20.30 11.74 -8.00
CA ASP A 213 21.70 11.61 -8.45
C ASP A 213 22.17 10.16 -8.60
N GLY A 214 21.31 9.17 -8.31
CA GLY A 214 21.59 7.75 -8.46
C GLY A 214 22.67 7.21 -7.51
N LYS A 215 22.96 7.89 -6.40
CA LYS A 215 23.97 7.44 -5.42
C LYS A 215 23.39 6.67 -4.24
N LYS A 216 22.11 6.89 -3.94
CA LYS A 216 21.42 6.30 -2.81
C LYS A 216 20.15 5.58 -3.25
N LEU A 217 19.74 4.58 -2.48
CA LEU A 217 18.40 4.00 -2.53
C LEU A 217 17.69 4.31 -1.21
N PHE A 218 16.42 4.71 -1.31
CA PHE A 218 15.52 4.86 -0.18
C PHE A 218 14.59 3.67 -0.15
N VAL A 219 14.48 3.04 1.02
CA VAL A 219 13.72 1.81 1.21
C VAL A 219 12.64 2.03 2.25
N GLY A 220 11.38 1.81 1.88
CA GLY A 220 10.28 1.78 2.83
C GLY A 220 10.21 0.41 3.48
N VAL A 221 10.40 0.34 4.81
CA VAL A 221 10.39 -0.90 5.58
C VAL A 221 9.29 -0.84 6.63
N GLY A 222 8.26 -1.67 6.48
CA GLY A 222 7.17 -1.75 7.45
C GLY A 222 7.54 -2.45 8.75
N SER A 223 6.75 -2.18 9.79
CA SER A 223 6.81 -2.83 11.10
C SER A 223 6.59 -4.33 10.98
N ASN A 224 7.09 -5.08 11.94
CA ASN A 224 6.76 -6.49 12.07
C ASN A 224 5.35 -6.72 12.68
N SER A 225 4.77 -5.71 13.32
CA SER A 225 3.55 -5.88 14.11
C SER A 225 2.62 -4.68 14.03
N ASN A 226 1.44 -4.78 14.64
CA ASN A 226 0.48 -3.69 14.64
C ASN A 226 0.92 -2.57 15.58
N ALA A 227 1.30 -2.94 16.80
CA ALA A 227 1.71 -2.07 17.90
C ALA A 227 2.83 -2.72 18.74
N SER A 228 3.90 -3.21 18.10
CA SER A 228 5.10 -3.80 18.72
C SER A 228 4.89 -5.08 19.54
N GLU A 229 3.83 -5.85 19.26
CA GLU A 229 3.44 -7.01 20.07
C GLU A 229 4.47 -8.14 20.08
N ASN A 230 5.33 -8.21 19.06
CA ASN A 230 6.39 -9.23 18.94
C ASN A 230 7.72 -8.81 19.57
N GLY A 231 7.75 -7.66 20.26
CA GLY A 231 8.94 -7.11 20.91
C GLY A 231 9.63 -6.03 20.08
N LEU A 232 10.19 -5.04 20.78
CA LEU A 232 10.85 -3.88 20.17
C LEU A 232 12.19 -4.24 19.50
N ASP A 233 12.81 -5.36 19.86
CA ASP A 233 14.06 -5.84 19.25
C ASP A 233 13.83 -6.31 17.81
N VAL A 234 12.69 -6.95 17.54
CA VAL A 234 12.29 -7.40 16.20
C VAL A 234 11.99 -6.21 15.28
N GLU A 235 11.66 -5.06 15.86
CA GLU A 235 11.36 -3.83 15.13
C GLU A 235 12.62 -3.01 14.76
N TYR A 236 13.81 -3.50 15.07
CA TYR A 236 15.06 -2.85 14.65
C TYR A 236 15.11 -2.70 13.12
N ARG A 237 15.42 -1.49 12.64
CA ARG A 237 15.38 -1.09 11.21
C ARG A 237 14.00 -1.25 10.53
N ARG A 238 12.92 -1.50 11.27
CA ARG A 238 11.53 -1.53 10.76
C ARG A 238 10.71 -0.31 11.16
N ALA A 239 9.57 -0.12 10.50
CA ALA A 239 8.75 1.09 10.57
C ALA A 239 9.54 2.37 10.23
N ASN A 240 10.37 2.27 9.19
CA ASN A 240 11.33 3.30 8.81
C ASN A 240 11.35 3.51 7.30
N VAL A 241 11.91 4.65 6.91
CA VAL A 241 12.58 4.79 5.62
C VAL A 241 14.08 4.63 5.86
N LEU A 242 14.70 3.67 5.21
CA LEU A 242 16.15 3.48 5.21
C LEU A 242 16.78 4.23 4.03
N GLU A 243 18.00 4.75 4.20
CA GLU A 243 18.86 5.23 3.12
C GLU A 243 20.03 4.24 2.97
N VAL A 244 20.24 3.75 1.76
CA VAL A 244 21.30 2.80 1.39
C VAL A 244 22.25 3.46 0.41
N ASP A 245 23.54 3.39 0.69
CA ASP A 245 24.59 3.82 -0.23
C ASP A 245 24.83 2.76 -1.31
N ILE A 246 24.67 3.12 -2.59
CA ILE A 246 24.80 2.16 -3.70
C ILE A 246 26.23 1.66 -3.86
N ALA A 247 27.24 2.49 -3.58
CA ALA A 247 28.63 2.13 -3.79
C ALA A 247 29.13 1.10 -2.75
N THR A 248 28.64 1.19 -1.53
CA THR A 248 29.14 0.40 -0.39
C THR A 248 28.15 -0.63 0.14
N GLY A 249 26.85 -0.50 -0.18
CA GLY A 249 25.77 -1.27 0.44
C GLY A 249 25.44 -0.84 1.87
N GLY A 250 26.18 0.11 2.47
CA GLY A 250 25.93 0.57 3.82
C GLY A 250 24.57 1.26 3.96
N SER A 251 23.83 0.96 5.03
CA SER A 251 22.51 1.54 5.28
C SER A 251 22.42 2.30 6.61
N ARG A 252 21.51 3.27 6.66
CA ARG A 252 21.12 4.00 7.88
C ARG A 252 19.61 4.19 7.94
N ILE A 253 19.09 4.44 9.13
CA ILE A 253 17.71 4.93 9.31
C ILE A 253 17.69 6.40 8.87
N PHE A 254 16.96 6.70 7.79
CA PHE A 254 16.76 8.06 7.30
C PHE A 254 15.64 8.75 8.07
N ALA A 255 14.51 8.07 8.25
CA ALA A 255 13.38 8.52 9.05
C ALA A 255 12.73 7.33 9.77
N ALA A 256 12.16 7.57 10.94
CA ALA A 256 11.63 6.52 11.80
C ALA A 256 10.19 6.75 12.23
N GLY A 257 9.54 5.69 12.72
CA GLY A 257 8.19 5.74 13.28
C GLY A 257 7.09 5.90 12.23
N ILE A 258 7.34 5.43 11.01
CA ILE A 258 6.35 5.32 9.93
C ILE A 258 5.96 3.85 9.85
N ARG A 259 4.77 3.46 10.32
CA ARG A 259 4.40 2.05 10.52
C ARG A 259 4.64 1.18 9.29
N ASN A 260 4.16 1.58 8.13
CA ASN A 260 4.33 0.81 6.89
C ASN A 260 4.42 1.73 5.66
N PRO A 261 5.61 2.29 5.34
CA PRO A 261 5.83 3.14 4.18
C PRO A 261 5.92 2.29 2.90
N THR A 262 4.80 2.14 2.21
CA THR A 262 4.62 1.20 1.08
C THR A 262 4.85 1.82 -0.29
N GLY A 263 4.87 3.15 -0.39
CA GLY A 263 5.18 3.88 -1.61
C GLY A 263 6.04 5.10 -1.30
N LEU A 264 7.09 5.30 -2.09
CA LEU A 264 8.03 6.43 -1.98
C LEU A 264 8.12 7.15 -3.33
N GLN A 265 8.10 8.48 -3.33
CA GLN A 265 8.34 9.28 -4.53
C GLN A 265 9.01 10.63 -4.20
N TRP A 266 9.71 11.19 -5.18
CA TRP A 266 10.18 12.57 -5.14
C TRP A 266 9.09 13.51 -5.65
N GLU A 267 8.71 14.51 -4.87
CA GLU A 267 7.81 15.56 -5.35
C GLU A 267 8.56 16.42 -6.38
N PRO A 268 8.01 16.59 -7.60
CA PRO A 268 8.78 17.03 -8.76
C PRO A 268 9.21 18.51 -8.72
N LYS A 269 8.58 19.37 -7.90
CA LYS A 269 8.92 20.80 -7.84
C LYS A 269 9.96 21.12 -6.77
N THR A 270 9.84 20.49 -5.60
CA THR A 270 10.67 20.75 -4.42
C THR A 270 11.79 19.74 -4.24
N GLY A 271 11.67 18.56 -4.87
CA GLY A 271 12.61 17.45 -4.69
C GLY A 271 12.53 16.81 -3.30
N GLN A 272 11.46 17.07 -2.54
CA GLN A 272 11.25 16.43 -1.24
C GLN A 272 10.86 14.97 -1.41
N LEU A 273 11.34 14.12 -0.50
CA LEU A 273 10.90 12.73 -0.42
C LEU A 273 9.51 12.68 0.20
N TRP A 274 8.60 11.90 -0.38
CA TRP A 274 7.27 11.66 0.15
C TRP A 274 7.00 10.17 0.28
N ALA A 275 6.17 9.82 1.27
CA ALA A 275 5.70 8.47 1.49
C ALA A 275 4.19 8.43 1.69
N VAL A 276 3.57 7.36 1.21
CA VAL A 276 2.27 6.90 1.74
C VAL A 276 2.52 5.82 2.78
N ALA A 277 1.71 5.80 3.84
CA ALA A 277 1.86 4.83 4.91
C ALA A 277 0.52 4.30 5.42
N ASN A 278 0.52 2.99 5.74
CA ASN A 278 -0.60 2.32 6.38
C ASN A 278 -0.45 2.44 7.90
N GLU A 279 -1.51 2.86 8.59
CA GLU A 279 -1.52 3.12 10.03
C GLU A 279 -2.04 1.93 10.84
N ARG A 280 -2.12 2.08 12.17
CA ARG A 280 -2.45 1.01 13.12
C ARG A 280 -3.91 0.57 13.02
N ASP A 281 -4.11 -0.73 13.21
CA ASP A 281 -5.40 -1.39 13.21
C ASP A 281 -5.95 -1.54 14.65
N GLU A 282 -7.20 -2.01 14.77
CA GLU A 282 -7.87 -2.45 16.00
C GLU A 282 -8.18 -1.34 17.04
N ILE A 283 -8.25 -0.08 16.63
CA ILE A 283 -8.57 1.05 17.55
C ILE A 283 -9.69 1.97 17.05
N GLY A 284 -10.38 1.60 15.97
CA GLY A 284 -11.59 2.28 15.50
C GLY A 284 -11.82 2.03 14.02
N ALA A 285 -13.07 2.10 13.56
CA ALA A 285 -13.37 2.16 12.11
C ALA A 285 -12.87 3.47 11.46
N ASP A 286 -12.70 4.51 12.29
CA ASP A 286 -12.33 5.87 11.90
C ASP A 286 -11.00 6.30 12.53
N LEU A 287 -10.21 5.34 13.02
CA LEU A 287 -8.92 5.60 13.64
C LEU A 287 -7.97 4.40 13.41
N VAL A 288 -6.72 4.60 12.97
CA VAL A 288 -6.03 5.86 12.65
C VAL A 288 -6.10 6.12 11.14
N PRO A 289 -6.17 7.37 10.64
CA PRO A 289 -6.11 7.62 9.21
C PRO A 289 -4.79 7.15 8.60
N ASP A 290 -4.83 6.49 7.45
CA ASP A 290 -3.64 6.35 6.61
C ASP A 290 -3.24 7.74 6.06
N TYR A 291 -1.98 7.91 5.68
CA TYR A 291 -1.46 9.25 5.38
C TYR A 291 -0.46 9.31 4.23
N LEU A 292 -0.34 10.53 3.69
CA LEU A 292 0.69 10.99 2.76
C LEU A 292 1.53 12.05 3.49
N THR A 293 2.86 11.89 3.53
CA THR A 293 3.74 12.83 4.25
C THR A 293 5.08 13.00 3.57
N SER A 294 5.64 14.21 3.67
CA SER A 294 7.03 14.52 3.41
C SER A 294 7.92 13.80 4.43
N VAL A 295 8.92 13.06 3.95
CA VAL A 295 9.86 12.30 4.78
C VAL A 295 11.11 13.15 5.02
N LYS A 296 11.42 13.40 6.29
CA LYS A 296 12.51 14.28 6.71
C LYS A 296 13.63 13.48 7.37
N ASP A 297 14.88 13.81 7.02
CA ASP A 297 16.06 13.17 7.61
C ASP A 297 16.07 13.35 9.13
N GLY A 298 16.23 12.24 9.86
CA GLY A 298 16.26 12.18 11.31
C GLY A 298 14.90 12.36 12.01
N ALA A 299 13.80 12.50 11.27
CA ALA A 299 12.48 12.71 11.86
C ALA A 299 11.86 11.42 12.41
N PHE A 300 10.96 11.60 13.38
CA PHE A 300 10.20 10.53 14.02
C PHE A 300 8.69 10.80 13.88
N TYR A 301 7.94 9.86 13.29
CA TYR A 301 6.52 10.03 12.95
C TYR A 301 5.56 9.35 13.94
N GLY A 302 6.11 8.83 15.05
CA GLY A 302 5.33 8.45 16.23
C GLY A 302 5.27 6.96 16.52
N TRP A 303 5.22 6.10 15.49
CA TRP A 303 5.10 4.65 15.71
C TRP A 303 6.35 4.09 16.43
N PRO A 304 6.22 3.15 17.39
CA PRO A 304 4.97 2.55 17.87
C PRO A 304 4.28 3.37 18.97
N TYR A 305 4.99 4.29 19.63
CA TYR A 305 4.54 4.91 20.88
C TYR A 305 3.38 5.91 20.75
N SER A 306 3.17 6.44 19.55
CA SER A 306 2.16 7.46 19.28
C SER A 306 1.69 7.43 17.83
N TYR A 307 0.60 8.12 17.55
CA TYR A 307 0.01 8.24 16.23
C TYR A 307 -0.40 9.69 15.96
N TYR A 308 -0.33 10.09 14.69
CA TYR A 308 -0.69 11.46 14.28
C TYR A 308 -0.02 12.54 15.15
N GLY A 309 1.29 12.43 15.33
CA GLY A 309 2.05 13.27 16.25
C GLY A 309 2.00 12.69 17.67
N GLN A 310 1.60 13.50 18.66
CA GLN A 310 1.82 13.18 20.07
C GLN A 310 0.68 12.40 20.75
N ASN A 311 -0.25 11.81 19.99
CA ASN A 311 -1.31 11.00 20.58
C ASN A 311 -0.75 9.66 21.04
N VAL A 312 -0.68 9.45 22.36
CA VAL A 312 -0.07 8.26 22.96
C VAL A 312 -0.83 6.98 22.58
N ASP A 313 -0.13 5.97 22.06
CA ASP A 313 -0.64 4.60 21.98
C ASP A 313 -0.36 3.87 23.31
N ARG A 314 -1.42 3.65 24.09
CA ARG A 314 -1.34 2.99 25.40
C ARG A 314 -1.08 1.48 25.32
N ARG A 315 -1.21 0.87 24.14
CA ARG A 315 -0.99 -0.58 23.94
C ARG A 315 0.48 -0.97 24.01
N VAL A 316 1.39 -0.04 23.70
CA VAL A 316 2.83 -0.28 23.61
C VAL A 316 3.47 -0.22 24.98
N GLN A 317 4.35 -1.18 25.31
CA GLN A 317 5.12 -1.18 26.55
C GLN A 317 6.58 -1.58 26.31
N PRO A 318 7.56 -0.95 26.97
CA PRO A 318 7.40 0.21 27.86
C PRO A 318 7.08 1.49 27.07
N GLN A 319 6.37 2.42 27.71
CA GLN A 319 6.10 3.74 27.15
C GLN A 319 7.38 4.58 27.00
N ARG A 320 7.43 5.45 25.98
CA ARG A 320 8.54 6.37 25.70
C ARG A 320 8.05 7.81 25.52
N PRO A 321 7.69 8.50 26.62
CA PRO A 321 7.18 9.88 26.55
C PRO A 321 8.17 10.85 25.90
N ASP A 322 9.48 10.57 26.00
CA ASP A 322 10.53 11.34 25.34
C ASP A 322 10.52 11.22 23.80
N LEU A 323 10.06 10.08 23.26
CA LEU A 323 9.86 9.89 21.82
C LEU A 323 8.52 10.43 21.36
N VAL A 324 7.45 10.24 22.15
CA VAL A 324 6.14 10.85 21.88
C VAL A 324 6.26 12.36 21.76
N ALA A 325 7.01 13.02 22.65
CA ALA A 325 7.21 14.48 22.60
C ALA A 325 7.96 14.96 21.33
N LYS A 326 8.70 14.08 20.65
CA LYS A 326 9.42 14.36 19.40
C LYS A 326 8.61 14.00 18.14
N ALA A 327 7.51 13.26 18.30
CA ALA A 327 6.72 12.77 17.18
C ALA A 327 6.10 13.95 16.41
N ILE A 328 6.31 13.97 15.10
CA ILE A 328 5.68 14.94 14.20
C ILE A 328 4.44 14.33 13.55
N PRO A 329 3.35 15.10 13.37
CA PRO A 329 2.20 14.62 12.64
C PRO A 329 2.51 14.49 11.14
N PRO A 330 1.88 13.53 10.44
CA PRO A 330 1.88 13.48 8.98
C PRO A 330 1.31 14.75 8.35
N ASP A 331 1.68 15.03 7.10
CA ASP A 331 1.24 16.25 6.40
C ASP A 331 -0.22 16.18 5.94
N TYR A 332 -0.75 14.98 5.63
CA TYR A 332 -2.06 14.83 5.02
C TYR A 332 -2.68 13.44 5.26
N ALA A 333 -3.92 13.42 5.76
CA ALA A 333 -4.72 12.22 5.90
C ALA A 333 -5.39 11.83 4.58
N ILE A 334 -5.34 10.55 4.25
CA ILE A 334 -6.03 9.99 3.08
C ILE A 334 -7.40 9.44 3.50
N GLY A 335 -7.46 8.86 4.70
CA GLY A 335 -8.65 8.26 5.31
C GLY A 335 -8.26 7.01 6.09
N SER A 336 -9.08 6.58 7.06
CA SER A 336 -8.80 5.33 7.78
C SER A 336 -8.99 4.10 6.90
N HIS A 337 -8.02 3.20 7.00
CA HIS A 337 -8.06 1.85 6.44
C HIS A 337 -8.16 1.79 4.90
N VAL A 338 -7.79 2.87 4.20
CA VAL A 338 -7.75 2.88 2.71
C VAL A 338 -6.64 1.98 2.18
N ALA A 339 -5.64 1.67 3.01
CA ALA A 339 -4.49 0.83 2.72
C ALA A 339 -3.72 1.30 1.48
N PRO A 340 -3.04 2.47 1.54
CA PRO A 340 -2.34 3.00 0.37
C PRO A 340 -1.11 2.14 0.06
N LEU A 341 -0.95 1.67 -1.18
CA LEU A 341 0.17 0.82 -1.59
C LEU A 341 0.94 1.36 -2.80
N GLY A 342 0.42 2.37 -3.48
CA GLY A 342 1.08 3.02 -4.61
C GLY A 342 1.07 4.54 -4.44
N LEU A 343 2.16 5.18 -4.85
CA LEU A 343 2.31 6.62 -4.88
C LEU A 343 2.99 7.02 -6.20
N LEU A 344 2.40 7.96 -6.92
CA LEU A 344 2.98 8.51 -8.15
C LEU A 344 2.72 10.01 -8.22
N PHE A 345 3.78 10.83 -8.26
CA PHE A 345 3.63 12.22 -8.70
C PHE A 345 3.59 12.27 -10.22
N TYR A 346 2.49 12.78 -10.77
CA TYR A 346 2.27 12.77 -12.21
C TYR A 346 2.90 13.97 -12.91
N THR A 347 3.71 13.70 -13.93
CA THR A 347 4.44 14.73 -14.69
C THR A 347 4.19 14.66 -16.20
N GLY A 348 3.52 13.60 -16.67
CA GLY A 348 3.21 13.39 -18.09
C GLY A 348 2.11 14.31 -18.64
N ASP A 349 1.81 14.11 -19.92
CA ASP A 349 0.87 14.95 -20.70
C ASP A 349 -0.26 14.14 -21.36
N ASN A 350 -0.42 12.87 -20.97
CA ASN A 350 -1.43 11.96 -21.52
C ASN A 350 -2.62 11.73 -20.58
N LEU A 351 -2.72 12.53 -19.53
CA LEU A 351 -3.91 12.72 -18.72
C LEU A 351 -4.33 14.20 -18.81
N PRO A 352 -5.59 14.55 -18.51
CA PRO A 352 -6.02 15.94 -18.39
C PRO A 352 -5.11 16.79 -17.50
N ALA A 353 -4.88 18.04 -17.89
CA ALA A 353 -3.90 18.94 -17.27
C ALA A 353 -4.09 19.13 -15.75
N GLN A 354 -5.32 18.96 -15.22
CA GLN A 354 -5.59 19.07 -13.78
C GLN A 354 -4.83 18.04 -12.91
N PHE A 355 -4.33 16.95 -13.51
CA PHE A 355 -3.59 15.91 -12.79
C PHE A 355 -2.08 16.21 -12.70
N LYS A 356 -1.58 17.12 -13.54
CA LYS A 356 -0.14 17.39 -13.63
C LYS A 356 0.38 18.10 -12.38
N GLY A 357 1.41 17.50 -11.77
CA GLY A 357 2.05 17.99 -10.56
C GLY A 357 1.37 17.57 -9.25
N GLY A 358 0.27 16.82 -9.28
CA GLY A 358 -0.32 16.20 -8.10
C GLY A 358 0.07 14.73 -7.93
N ALA A 359 -0.45 14.10 -6.89
CA ALA A 359 -0.15 12.72 -6.52
C ALA A 359 -1.33 11.80 -6.80
N PHE A 360 -1.08 10.68 -7.46
CA PHE A 360 -1.98 9.53 -7.49
C PHE A 360 -1.62 8.56 -6.36
N ILE A 361 -2.63 7.99 -5.73
CA ILE A 361 -2.52 7.04 -4.63
C ILE A 361 -3.34 5.80 -4.98
N GLY A 362 -2.70 4.62 -4.95
CA GLY A 362 -3.38 3.34 -5.09
C GLY A 362 -3.89 2.89 -3.72
N GLU A 363 -5.21 2.90 -3.53
CA GLU A 363 -5.89 2.55 -2.27
C GLU A 363 -6.40 1.12 -2.36
N HIS A 364 -5.69 0.18 -1.71
CA HIS A 364 -5.94 -1.26 -1.81
C HIS A 364 -7.28 -1.67 -1.20
N GLY A 365 -7.71 -0.95 -0.16
CA GLY A 365 -9.02 -1.08 0.44
C GLY A 365 -9.05 -1.82 1.79
N SER A 366 -9.99 -1.36 2.62
CA SER A 366 -10.21 -1.81 3.99
C SER A 366 -10.78 -3.23 4.06
N TRP A 367 -10.49 -3.94 5.13
CA TRP A 367 -11.20 -5.17 5.52
C TRP A 367 -11.79 -5.07 6.94
N ASP A 368 -11.33 -4.11 7.73
CA ASP A 368 -11.61 -3.87 9.14
C ASP A 368 -12.49 -2.62 9.36
N ARG A 369 -13.25 -2.23 8.34
CA ARG A 369 -14.13 -1.07 8.36
C ARG A 369 -15.46 -1.35 7.65
N SER A 370 -16.55 -0.78 8.18
CA SER A 370 -17.86 -0.70 7.51
C SER A 370 -18.45 0.72 7.59
N PRO A 371 -18.87 1.34 6.47
CA PRO A 371 -18.69 0.87 5.08
C PRO A 371 -17.20 0.76 4.68
N LEU A 372 -16.94 0.07 3.57
CA LEU A 372 -15.57 -0.07 3.04
C LEU A 372 -14.95 1.30 2.72
N SER A 373 -13.63 1.36 2.79
CA SER A 373 -12.80 2.53 2.45
C SER A 373 -11.71 2.11 1.47
N GLY A 374 -11.32 3.00 0.55
CA GLY A 374 -10.35 2.70 -0.51
C GLY A 374 -10.97 2.03 -1.74
N TYR A 375 -10.31 1.00 -2.28
CA TYR A 375 -10.68 0.31 -3.53
C TYR A 375 -10.75 1.26 -4.73
N ALA A 376 -9.78 2.17 -4.82
CA ALA A 376 -9.72 3.20 -5.85
C ALA A 376 -8.28 3.62 -6.13
N VAL A 377 -8.08 4.27 -7.28
CA VAL A 377 -6.93 5.16 -7.46
C VAL A 377 -7.42 6.58 -7.25
N ALA A 378 -6.94 7.23 -6.19
CA ALA A 378 -7.31 8.60 -5.84
C ALA A 378 -6.24 9.59 -6.31
N TYR A 379 -6.65 10.84 -6.53
CA TYR A 379 -5.78 11.96 -6.86
C TYR A 379 -5.83 13.03 -5.78
N VAL A 380 -4.66 13.44 -5.29
CA VAL A 380 -4.48 14.55 -4.36
C VAL A 380 -3.77 15.68 -5.11
N ALA A 381 -4.42 16.85 -5.16
CA ALA A 381 -3.85 18.03 -5.78
C ALA A 381 -2.69 18.58 -4.93
N PHE A 382 -1.68 19.17 -5.58
CA PHE A 382 -0.54 19.79 -4.92
C PHE A 382 -0.37 21.25 -5.35
N GLU A 383 -0.19 22.13 -4.36
CA GLU A 383 0.15 23.53 -4.54
C GLU A 383 1.38 23.87 -3.69
N ASN A 384 2.38 24.52 -4.28
CA ASN A 384 3.62 24.90 -3.59
C ASN A 384 4.30 23.74 -2.84
N GLY A 385 4.29 22.54 -3.43
CA GLY A 385 4.89 21.34 -2.83
C GLY A 385 4.09 20.73 -1.68
N LYS A 386 2.82 21.13 -1.48
CA LYS A 386 1.96 20.62 -0.40
C LYS A 386 0.64 20.09 -0.95
N PRO A 387 0.08 19.02 -0.36
CA PRO A 387 -1.23 18.51 -0.73
C PRO A 387 -2.34 19.50 -0.33
N VAL A 388 -3.35 19.66 -1.19
CA VAL A 388 -4.49 20.55 -0.99
C VAL A 388 -5.81 19.90 -1.40
N GLY A 389 -6.91 20.37 -0.82
CA GLY A 389 -8.25 19.85 -1.09
C GLY A 389 -8.47 18.45 -0.53
N THR A 390 -9.52 17.79 -1.00
CA THR A 390 -9.84 16.39 -0.69
C THR A 390 -9.38 15.46 -1.81
N PRO A 391 -9.04 14.19 -1.50
CA PRO A 391 -8.70 13.21 -2.53
C PRO A 391 -9.88 13.01 -3.47
N LYS A 392 -9.60 12.95 -4.77
CA LYS A 392 -10.62 12.71 -5.81
C LYS A 392 -10.46 11.30 -6.36
N PRO A 393 -11.50 10.45 -6.31
CA PRO A 393 -11.42 9.14 -6.95
C PRO A 393 -11.30 9.31 -8.47
N VAL A 394 -10.31 8.65 -9.06
CA VAL A 394 -10.02 8.71 -10.51
C VAL A 394 -10.28 7.37 -11.19
N VAL A 395 -9.94 6.26 -10.54
CA VAL A 395 -10.26 4.91 -11.02
C VAL A 395 -10.99 4.17 -9.92
N THR A 396 -12.20 3.68 -10.21
CA THR A 396 -13.11 3.05 -9.23
C THR A 396 -13.77 1.79 -9.80
N GLY A 397 -14.67 1.15 -9.04
CA GLY A 397 -15.39 -0.05 -9.49
C GLY A 397 -14.63 -1.35 -9.27
N PHE A 398 -13.55 -1.30 -8.47
CA PHE A 398 -12.80 -2.45 -7.99
C PHE A 398 -13.62 -3.33 -7.04
N VAL A 399 -14.55 -2.73 -6.30
CA VAL A 399 -15.60 -3.40 -5.54
C VAL A 399 -16.98 -3.03 -6.09
N THR A 400 -17.96 -3.93 -6.03
CA THR A 400 -19.33 -3.65 -6.45
C THR A 400 -19.96 -2.56 -5.58
N ALA A 401 -20.94 -1.83 -6.15
CA ALA A 401 -21.59 -0.71 -5.45
C ALA A 401 -22.33 -1.11 -4.16
N ASP A 402 -22.67 -2.39 -4.00
CA ASP A 402 -23.24 -2.94 -2.76
C ASP A 402 -22.19 -3.51 -1.80
N GLU A 403 -20.90 -3.34 -2.13
CA GLU A 403 -19.73 -3.74 -1.34
C GLU A 403 -19.62 -5.25 -1.07
N LYS A 404 -20.30 -6.09 -1.85
CA LYS A 404 -20.33 -7.55 -1.64
C LYS A 404 -19.31 -8.32 -2.45
N GLU A 405 -18.91 -7.82 -3.61
CA GLU A 405 -18.04 -8.53 -4.53
C GLU A 405 -16.80 -7.70 -4.88
N LEU A 406 -15.64 -8.34 -4.78
CA LEU A 406 -14.33 -7.75 -5.11
C LEU A 406 -13.88 -8.23 -6.50
N ARG A 407 -13.73 -7.28 -7.43
CA ARG A 407 -13.24 -7.49 -8.80
C ARG A 407 -11.73 -7.33 -8.89
N GLY A 408 -11.17 -6.37 -8.18
CA GLY A 408 -9.74 -6.08 -8.14
C GLY A 408 -9.38 -5.19 -6.95
N ALA A 409 -8.10 -4.90 -6.76
CA ALA A 409 -7.60 -3.99 -5.72
C ALA A 409 -6.30 -3.32 -6.21
N PRO A 410 -6.25 -1.99 -6.33
CA PRO A 410 -5.08 -1.30 -6.87
C PRO A 410 -3.91 -1.31 -5.88
N VAL A 411 -2.69 -1.51 -6.40
CA VAL A 411 -1.45 -1.55 -5.62
C VAL A 411 -0.46 -0.50 -6.13
N GLY A 412 0.57 -0.90 -6.88
CA GLY A 412 1.60 -0.01 -7.40
C GLY A 412 1.11 0.82 -8.56
N LEU A 413 1.69 2.02 -8.69
CA LEU A 413 1.40 2.97 -9.75
C LEU A 413 2.69 3.36 -10.46
N ALA A 414 2.64 3.49 -11.78
CA ALA A 414 3.76 4.01 -12.57
C ALA A 414 3.28 4.95 -13.68
N GLN A 415 4.17 5.81 -14.14
CA GLN A 415 3.97 6.58 -15.37
C GLN A 415 4.61 5.84 -16.54
N GLY A 416 3.84 5.52 -17.57
CA GLY A 416 4.38 5.03 -18.84
C GLY A 416 5.19 6.12 -19.55
N GLN A 417 6.09 5.73 -20.46
CA GLN A 417 6.92 6.69 -21.22
C GLN A 417 6.07 7.70 -22.01
N ASP A 418 4.90 7.26 -22.47
CA ASP A 418 3.92 8.09 -23.18
C ASP A 418 3.01 8.91 -22.24
N GLY A 419 3.32 8.98 -20.95
CA GLY A 419 2.57 9.71 -19.95
C GLY A 419 1.29 9.02 -19.48
N ALA A 420 1.02 7.76 -19.84
CA ALA A 420 -0.11 7.03 -19.29
C ALA A 420 0.07 6.70 -17.81
N LEU A 421 -1.03 6.56 -17.06
CA LEU A 421 -1.01 6.02 -15.71
C LEU A 421 -1.16 4.50 -15.78
N ILE A 422 -0.21 3.78 -15.19
CA ILE A 422 -0.19 2.32 -15.11
C ILE A 422 -0.53 1.89 -13.68
N ILE A 423 -1.39 0.89 -13.54
CA ILE A 423 -1.94 0.45 -12.26
C ILE A 423 -1.80 -1.07 -12.18
N ALA A 424 -1.07 -1.57 -11.18
CA ALA A 424 -1.15 -2.98 -10.79
C ALA A 424 -2.43 -3.24 -10.00
N ASP A 425 -3.12 -4.32 -10.33
CA ASP A 425 -4.33 -4.79 -9.68
C ASP A 425 -4.16 -6.25 -9.29
N ASP A 426 -3.93 -6.46 -8.00
CA ASP A 426 -3.40 -7.71 -7.47
C ASP A 426 -4.51 -8.78 -7.32
N ALA A 427 -5.66 -8.41 -6.75
CA ALA A 427 -6.84 -9.25 -6.68
C ALA A 427 -7.43 -9.51 -8.09
N GLY A 428 -7.27 -8.57 -9.02
CA GLY A 428 -7.71 -8.72 -10.41
C GLY A 428 -6.71 -9.48 -11.29
N ASN A 429 -5.50 -9.77 -10.80
CA ASN A 429 -4.39 -10.38 -11.56
C ASN A 429 -4.14 -9.67 -12.91
N THR A 430 -4.22 -8.34 -12.89
CA THR A 430 -4.32 -7.49 -14.08
C THR A 430 -3.41 -6.25 -13.95
N VAL A 431 -2.93 -5.74 -15.09
CA VAL A 431 -2.36 -4.39 -15.17
C VAL A 431 -3.23 -3.53 -16.08
N TRP A 432 -3.62 -2.37 -15.57
CA TRP A 432 -4.44 -1.39 -16.25
C TRP A 432 -3.60 -0.21 -16.72
N ARG A 433 -3.99 0.36 -17.87
CA ARG A 433 -3.41 1.59 -18.41
C ARG A 433 -4.51 2.63 -18.61
N VAL A 434 -4.28 3.84 -18.10
CA VAL A 434 -5.22 4.97 -18.16
C VAL A 434 -4.59 6.11 -18.95
N THR A 435 -5.39 6.68 -19.87
CA THR A 435 -5.01 7.82 -20.72
C THR A 435 -6.18 8.77 -20.88
N LYS A 436 -5.95 9.94 -21.48
CA LYS A 436 -7.02 10.85 -21.91
C LYS A 436 -7.93 10.19 -22.95
N ALA A 437 -9.23 10.45 -22.85
CA ALA A 437 -10.20 10.07 -23.87
C ALA A 437 -10.01 10.93 -25.14
N GLY A 438 -10.22 10.33 -26.33
CA GLY A 438 -10.22 11.07 -27.61
C GLY A 438 -8.85 11.47 -28.17
N GLY A 439 -7.77 10.82 -27.74
CA GLY A 439 -6.43 10.91 -28.34
C GLY A 439 -6.06 9.73 -29.21
#